data_AF-B6BJA0-F1
#
_entry.id   AF-B6BJA0-F1
#
_cell.length_a   1.000
_cell.length_b   1.000
_cell.length_c   1.000
_cell.angle_alpha   90.00
_cell.angle_beta   90.00
_cell.angle_gamma   90.00
#
_symmetry.space_group_name_H-M   'P 1'
#
loop_
_entity.id
_entity.type
_entity.pdbx_description
1 polymer ?
#
loop_
_entity_poly.entity_id
_entity_poly.type
_entity_poly.pdbx_seq_one_letter_code
_entity_poly.pdbx_strand_id
1 'polypeptide(L)'
;MELMIENVLNIGEDEFYRASRYKLPLSAILINSDDNKAFDILENNTRQIDIVQQLSSDLLIVFLAHTDHSNSLIFLDKIKNKFDFTYTSSEFIGSQLEFVRKLFLDNRDKGSSY
;
A
#
# COMPACT_ATOMS: atom_id res chain seq x y z
N MET A 1 5.82 -12.15 9.35
CA MET A 1 5.01 -12.04 8.11
C MET A 1 3.52 -12.21 8.40
N GLU A 2 3.07 -13.30 9.05
CA GLU A 2 1.63 -13.45 9.35
C GLU A 2 1.04 -12.32 10.20
N LEU A 3 1.70 -11.89 11.28
CA LEU A 3 1.27 -10.73 12.07
C LEU A 3 1.14 -9.43 11.25
N MET A 4 2.01 -9.23 10.25
CA MET A 4 1.93 -8.05 9.37
C MET A 4 0.75 -8.15 8.40
N ILE A 5 0.48 -9.36 7.89
CA ILE A 5 -0.70 -9.63 7.05
C ILE A 5 -1.98 -9.37 7.85
N GLU A 6 -2.07 -9.88 9.08
CA GLU A 6 -3.21 -9.64 9.98
C GLU A 6 -3.39 -8.15 10.25
N ASN A 7 -2.31 -7.42 10.56
CA ASN A 7 -2.38 -5.97 10.75
C ASN A 7 -2.95 -5.28 9.50
N VAL A 8 -2.42 -5.60 8.31
CA VAL A 8 -2.89 -5.02 7.05
C VAL A 8 -4.36 -5.33 6.78
N LEU A 9 -4.82 -6.55 7.08
CA LEU A 9 -6.22 -6.93 6.96
C LEU A 9 -7.10 -6.11 7.90
N ASN A 10 -6.68 -5.92 9.15
CA ASN A 10 -7.41 -5.11 10.12
C ASN A 10 -7.48 -3.63 9.73
N ILE A 11 -6.38 -3.07 9.22
CA ILE A 11 -6.31 -1.66 8.79
C ILE A 11 -7.18 -1.42 7.55
N GLY A 12 -7.15 -2.35 6.60
CA GLY A 12 -7.86 -2.25 5.33
C GLY A 12 -9.28 -2.80 5.34
N GLU A 13 -9.80 -3.32 6.46
CA GLU A 13 -11.07 -4.07 6.53
C GLU A 13 -12.22 -3.30 5.88
N ASP A 14 -12.40 -2.04 6.28
CA ASP A 14 -13.44 -1.16 5.76
C ASP A 14 -13.27 -0.89 4.25
N GLU A 15 -12.04 -0.68 3.79
CA GLU A 15 -11.77 -0.39 2.37
C GLU A 15 -11.98 -1.63 1.49
N PHE A 16 -11.55 -2.80 1.96
CA PHE A 16 -11.84 -4.06 1.28
C PHE A 16 -13.34 -4.34 1.22
N TYR A 17 -14.06 -4.07 2.30
CA TYR A 17 -15.52 -4.19 2.33
C TYR A 17 -16.17 -3.22 1.33
N ARG A 18 -15.79 -1.94 1.32
CA ARG A 18 -16.31 -0.94 0.38
C ARG A 18 -16.04 -1.33 -1.07
N ALA A 19 -14.80 -1.71 -1.38
CA ALA A 19 -14.39 -2.12 -2.72
C ALA A 19 -15.23 -3.31 -3.21
N SER A 20 -15.40 -4.33 -2.36
CA SER A 20 -16.19 -5.52 -2.68
C SER A 20 -17.69 -5.21 -2.83
N ARG A 21 -18.25 -4.45 -1.89
CA ARG A 21 -19.70 -4.21 -1.81
C ARG A 21 -20.19 -3.26 -2.89
N TYR A 22 -19.42 -2.21 -3.15
CA TYR A 22 -19.80 -1.11 -4.05
C TYR A 22 -19.09 -1.15 -5.40
N LYS A 23 -18.20 -2.13 -5.63
CA LYS A 23 -17.41 -2.29 -6.86
C LYS A 23 -16.58 -1.03 -7.16
N LEU A 24 -16.04 -0.44 -6.10
CA LEU A 24 -15.14 0.71 -6.20
C LEU A 24 -13.70 0.18 -6.28
N PRO A 25 -12.86 0.74 -7.17
CA PRO A 25 -11.49 0.27 -7.29
C PRO A 25 -10.71 0.63 -6.02
N LEU A 26 -9.84 -0.26 -5.58
CA LEU A 26 -8.97 -0.07 -4.43
C LEU A 26 -7.58 -0.53 -4.83
N SER A 27 -6.59 0.34 -4.74
CA SER A 27 -5.19 -0.04 -4.94
C SER A 27 -4.46 -0.02 -3.63
N ALA A 28 -3.67 -1.06 -3.36
CA ALA A 28 -2.75 -1.09 -2.23
C ALA A 28 -1.31 -1.04 -2.74
N ILE A 29 -0.49 -0.24 -2.09
CA ILE A 29 0.92 -0.05 -2.41
C ILE A 29 1.72 -0.40 -1.17
N LEU A 30 2.58 -1.40 -1.29
CA LEU A 30 3.61 -1.71 -0.31
C LEU A 30 4.89 -0.96 -0.71
N ILE A 31 5.44 -0.17 0.21
CA ILE A 31 6.57 0.73 -0.03
C ILE A 31 7.71 0.34 0.91
N ASN A 32 8.89 0.11 0.36
CA ASN A 32 10.12 -0.05 1.14
C ASN A 32 10.96 1.22 1.03
N SER A 33 11.34 1.82 2.16
CA SER A 33 12.18 3.01 2.20
C SER A 33 12.92 3.12 3.52
N ASP A 34 14.21 3.45 3.47
CA ASP A 34 15.02 3.78 4.65
C ASP A 34 14.91 5.27 5.05
N ASP A 35 14.11 6.06 4.33
CA ASP A 35 13.88 7.48 4.64
C ASP A 35 12.95 7.62 5.86
N ASN A 36 13.48 8.21 6.93
CA ASN A 36 12.73 8.41 8.18
C ASN A 36 11.55 9.40 8.06
N LYS A 37 11.44 10.12 6.94
CA LYS A 37 10.32 11.00 6.60
C LYS A 37 9.34 10.37 5.61
N ALA A 38 9.55 9.12 5.19
CA ALA A 38 8.69 8.47 4.19
C ALA A 38 7.21 8.50 4.59
N PHE A 39 6.90 8.22 5.86
CA PHE A 39 5.53 8.29 6.39
C PHE A 39 4.92 9.69 6.19
N ASP A 40 5.58 10.73 6.69
CA ASP A 40 5.11 12.11 6.60
C ASP A 40 4.95 12.56 5.15
N ILE A 41 5.89 12.17 4.27
CA ILE A 41 5.82 12.50 2.84
C ILE A 41 4.58 11.83 2.22
N LEU A 42 4.32 10.56 2.52
CA LEU A 42 3.15 9.86 1.99
C LEU A 42 1.86 10.48 2.52
N GLU A 43 1.73 10.68 3.83
CA GLU A 43 0.55 11.26 4.47
C GLU A 43 0.20 12.63 3.86
N ASN A 44 1.20 13.50 3.65
CA ASN A 44 1.02 14.82 3.07
C ASN A 44 0.74 14.82 1.55
N ASN A 45 0.83 13.66 0.87
CA ASN A 45 0.58 13.53 -0.57
C ASN A 45 -0.58 12.60 -0.91
N THR A 46 -1.19 11.97 0.09
CA THR A 46 -2.42 11.19 -0.03
C THR A 46 -3.66 12.03 0.26
N ARG A 47 -4.84 11.57 -0.16
CA ARG A 47 -6.12 12.23 0.17
C ARG A 47 -6.58 11.76 1.55
N GLN A 48 -7.51 12.50 2.15
CA GLN A 48 -8.08 12.16 3.46
C GLN A 48 -8.77 10.78 3.50
N ILE A 49 -9.23 10.28 2.35
CA ILE A 49 -9.87 8.95 2.23
C ILE A 49 -8.87 7.80 2.03
N ASP A 50 -7.61 8.13 1.75
CA ASP A 50 -6.55 7.15 1.57
C ASP A 50 -5.95 6.83 2.95
N ILE A 51 -5.39 5.64 3.12
CA ILE A 51 -4.80 5.20 4.39
C ILE A 51 -3.29 5.05 4.18
N VAL A 52 -2.49 5.62 5.07
CA VAL A 52 -1.04 5.38 5.15
C VAL A 52 -0.75 4.74 6.50
N GLN A 53 -0.05 3.61 6.49
CA GLN A 53 0.38 2.95 7.72
C GLN A 53 1.85 2.52 7.63
N GLN A 54 2.61 2.82 8.68
CA GLN A 54 3.92 2.23 8.90
C GLN A 54 3.79 0.83 9.52
N LEU A 55 4.39 -0.17 8.88
CA LEU A 55 4.38 -1.58 9.31
C LEU A 55 5.68 -1.99 10.02
N SER A 56 6.81 -1.42 9.59
CA SER A 56 8.13 -1.51 10.25
C SER A 56 8.93 -0.22 9.97
N SER A 57 10.17 -0.15 10.43
CA SER A 57 11.05 1.02 10.21
C SER A 57 11.22 1.38 8.74
N ASP A 58 11.20 0.37 7.87
CA ASP A 58 11.51 0.43 6.45
C ASP A 58 10.32 0.08 5.54
N LEU A 59 9.17 -0.30 6.12
CA LEU A 59 8.03 -0.83 5.38
C LEU A 59 6.76 -0.05 5.69
N LEU A 60 6.10 0.43 4.64
CA LEU A 60 4.84 1.15 4.72
C LEU A 60 3.82 0.51 3.77
N ILE A 61 2.54 0.68 4.09
CA ILE A 61 1.44 0.37 3.19
C ILE A 61 0.58 1.60 2.97
N VAL A 62 0.15 1.79 1.73
CA VAL A 62 -0.78 2.83 1.32
C VAL A 62 -1.98 2.18 0.67
N PHE A 63 -3.18 2.45 1.18
CA PHE A 63 -4.43 2.14 0.49
C PHE A 63 -4.95 3.39 -0.20
N LEU A 64 -5.04 3.34 -1.53
CA LEU A 64 -5.63 4.39 -2.34
C LEU A 64 -7.09 4.03 -2.63
N ALA A 65 -8.00 4.64 -1.89
CA ALA A 65 -9.43 4.39 -2.02
C ALA A 65 -9.93 4.94 -3.36
N HIS A 66 -10.88 4.25 -4.00
CA HIS A 66 -11.47 4.65 -5.29
C HIS A 66 -10.41 4.87 -6.38
N THR A 67 -9.37 4.04 -6.39
CA THR A 67 -8.21 4.20 -7.26
C THR A 67 -7.86 2.88 -7.93
N ASP A 68 -7.90 2.87 -9.25
CA ASP A 68 -7.45 1.74 -10.06
C ASP A 68 -5.91 1.69 -10.16
N HIS A 69 -5.41 0.58 -10.71
CA HIS A 69 -3.97 0.37 -10.86
C HIS A 69 -3.27 1.50 -11.65
N SER A 70 -3.87 2.01 -12.72
CA SER A 70 -3.24 3.03 -13.56
C SER A 70 -3.08 4.35 -12.80
N ASN A 71 -4.11 4.75 -12.06
CA ASN A 71 -4.07 5.95 -11.22
C ASN A 71 -3.12 5.79 -10.02
N SER A 72 -2.93 4.57 -9.52
CA SER A 72 -1.91 4.29 -8.49
C SER A 72 -0.49 4.56 -8.99
N LEU A 73 -0.20 4.28 -10.27
CA LEU A 73 1.11 4.56 -10.87
C LEU A 73 1.35 6.08 -11.04
N ILE A 74 0.30 6.85 -11.34
CA ILE A 74 0.39 8.32 -11.39
C ILE A 74 0.71 8.89 -10.00
N PHE A 75 0.13 8.33 -8.94
CA PHE A 75 0.48 8.71 -7.57
C PHE A 75 1.97 8.45 -7.28
N LEU A 76 2.46 7.25 -7.62
CA LEU A 76 3.87 6.88 -7.46
C LEU A 76 4.82 7.82 -8.22
N ASP A 77 4.46 8.19 -9.45
CA ASP A 77 5.23 9.13 -10.26
C ASP A 77 5.31 10.55 -9.66
N LYS A 78 4.32 10.96 -8.87
CA LYS A 78 4.35 12.25 -8.16
C LYS A 78 5.28 12.24 -6.96
N ILE A 79 5.41 11.09 -6.29
CA ILE A 79 6.19 10.98 -5.05
C ILE A 79 7.62 10.47 -5.27
N LYS A 80 7.94 9.84 -6.42
CA LYS A 80 9.29 9.31 -6.73
C LYS A 80 10.42 10.33 -6.68
N ASN A 81 10.10 11.62 -6.82
CA ASN A 81 11.08 12.71 -6.74
C ASN A 81 11.22 13.30 -5.33
N LYS A 82 10.46 12.79 -4.34
CA LYS A 82 10.42 13.32 -2.97
C LYS A 82 11.29 12.53 -1.99
N PHE A 83 11.46 11.24 -2.22
CA PHE A 83 12.29 10.33 -1.44
C PHE A 83 12.58 9.06 -2.24
N ASP A 84 13.62 8.33 -1.85
CA ASP A 84 14.01 7.05 -2.46
C ASP A 84 13.21 5.90 -1.87
N PHE A 85 12.62 5.07 -2.73
CA PHE A 85 11.88 3.89 -2.31
C PHE A 85 11.75 2.85 -3.43
N THR A 86 11.47 1.61 -3.04
CA THR A 86 10.95 0.57 -3.93
C THR A 86 9.51 0.27 -3.57
N TYR A 87 8.74 -0.32 -4.48
CA TYR A 87 7.33 -0.58 -4.22
C TYR A 87 6.77 -1.80 -4.95
N THR A 88 5.62 -2.25 -4.43
CA THR A 88 4.70 -3.16 -5.11
C THR A 88 3.31 -2.55 -5.05
N SER A 89 2.71 -2.29 -6.21
CA SER A 89 1.33 -1.80 -6.32
C SER A 89 0.45 -2.87 -6.95
N SER A 90 -0.72 -3.12 -6.37
CA SER A 90 -1.74 -3.97 -6.97
C SER A 90 -3.12 -3.42 -6.68
N GLU A 91 -4.00 -3.53 -7.67
CA GLU A 91 -5.44 -3.32 -7.48
C GLU A 91 -6.05 -4.56 -6.79
N PHE A 92 -6.95 -4.33 -5.84
CA PHE A 92 -7.62 -5.35 -5.07
C PHE A 92 -8.64 -6.09 -5.91
N ILE A 93 -8.44 -7.41 -6.03
CA ILE A 93 -9.34 -8.33 -6.73
C ILE A 93 -9.45 -9.61 -5.90
N GLY A 94 -10.68 -10.09 -5.69
CA GLY A 94 -10.94 -11.39 -5.08
C GLY A 94 -10.88 -11.39 -3.56
N SER A 95 -10.17 -12.35 -2.98
CA SER A 95 -10.08 -12.53 -1.52
C SER A 95 -9.09 -11.56 -0.90
N GLN A 96 -9.46 -10.93 0.22
CA GLN A 96 -8.60 -10.01 0.98
C GLN A 96 -7.29 -10.68 1.39
N LEU A 97 -7.38 -11.90 1.94
CA LEU A 97 -6.21 -12.64 2.42
C LEU A 97 -5.26 -13.02 1.27
N GLU A 98 -5.80 -13.48 0.15
CA GLU A 98 -5.00 -13.86 -1.02
C GLU A 98 -4.32 -12.64 -1.64
N PHE A 99 -5.06 -11.53 -1.74
CA PHE A 99 -4.55 -10.26 -2.21
C PHE A 99 -3.38 -9.77 -1.37
N VAL A 100 -3.57 -9.66 -0.04
CA VAL A 100 -2.52 -9.17 0.87
C VAL A 100 -1.32 -10.10 0.85
N ARG A 101 -1.52 -11.43 0.88
CA ARG A 101 -0.42 -12.40 0.78
C ARG A 101 0.38 -12.21 -0.51
N LYS A 102 -0.30 -12.08 -1.65
CA LYS A 102 0.37 -11.84 -2.94
C LYS A 102 1.15 -10.53 -2.93
N LEU A 103 0.55 -9.46 -2.39
CA LEU A 103 1.20 -8.14 -2.30
C LEU A 103 2.51 -8.20 -1.51
N PHE A 104 2.55 -8.92 -0.38
CA PHE A 104 3.78 -9.13 0.39
C PHE A 104 4.79 -10.04 -0.34
N LEU A 105 4.32 -11.11 -0.99
CA LEU A 105 5.19 -12.03 -1.74
C LEU A 105 5.89 -11.30 -2.89
N ASP A 106 5.16 -10.49 -3.66
CA ASP A 106 5.68 -9.73 -4.80
C ASP A 106 6.62 -8.59 -4.34
N ASN A 107 6.49 -8.14 -3.08
CA ASN A 107 7.34 -7.09 -2.51
C ASN A 107 8.61 -7.62 -1.83
N ARG A 108 8.63 -8.89 -1.43
CA ARG A 108 9.70 -9.48 -0.61
C ARG A 108 11.10 -9.23 -1.17
N ASP A 109 11.26 -9.33 -2.49
CA ASP A 109 12.56 -9.27 -3.14
C ASP A 109 12.95 -7.82 -3.55
N LYS A 110 12.14 -6.82 -3.16
CA LYS A 110 12.34 -5.40 -3.48
C LYS A 110 12.79 -4.55 -2.29
N GLY A 111 12.55 -5.02 -1.07
CA GLY A 111 13.13 -4.42 0.14
C GLY A 111 14.62 -4.73 0.20
N SER A 112 15.43 -3.77 0.63
CA SER A 112 16.87 -3.92 0.82
C SER A 112 17.16 -5.22 1.57
N SER A 113 18.00 -6.06 0.96
CA SER A 113 18.40 -7.36 1.48
C SER A 113 18.98 -7.26 2.89
N TYR A 114 18.40 -8.02 3.81
CA TYR A 114 19.13 -8.61 4.93
C TYR A 114 18.77 -10.10 5.02
#